data_AF-A0A6G3X5A7-F1
#
_entry.id   AF-A0A6G3X5A7-F1
#
_cell.length_a   1.000
_cell.length_b   1.000
_cell.length_c   1.000
_cell.angle_alpha   90.00
_cell.angle_beta   90.00
_cell.angle_gamma   90.00
#
_symmetry.space_group_name_H-M   'P 1'
#
loop_
_entity.id
_entity.type
_entity.pdbx_description
1 polymer ?
#
loop_
_entity_poly.entity_id
_entity_poly.type
_entity_poly.pdbx_seq_one_letter_code
_entity_poly.pdbx_strand_id
1 'polypeptide(L)'
;MDIGTQGAGAPADLAWLRGMDAYTMGAYPQAEEEFRAAVRFDPGMADGWLGLHALRIDTTTALLRMYRHRDRFGEQRARHRRTLNSWYWLG
;
A
#
# COMPACT_ATOMS: atom_id res chain seq x y z
N MET A 1 -7.79 5.10 -27.26
CA MET A 1 -6.69 4.14 -27.03
C MET A 1 -6.17 4.40 -25.63
N ASP A 2 -6.49 3.54 -24.67
CA ASP A 2 -5.93 3.58 -23.31
C ASP A 2 -5.64 2.15 -22.85
N ILE A 3 -4.48 1.63 -23.26
CA ILE A 3 -3.97 0.29 -22.89
C ILE A 3 -2.66 0.51 -22.09
N GLY A 4 -2.69 1.43 -21.12
CA GLY A 4 -1.48 1.90 -20.44
C GLY A 4 -1.25 1.42 -19.01
N THR A 5 -2.29 1.04 -18.26
CA THR A 5 -2.15 0.93 -16.78
C THR A 5 -2.64 -0.38 -16.16
N GLN A 6 -3.31 -1.26 -16.92
CA GLN A 6 -3.90 -2.49 -16.38
C GLN A 6 -2.88 -3.59 -16.01
N GLY A 7 -1.64 -3.52 -16.53
CA GLY A 7 -0.60 -4.52 -16.27
C GLY A 7 0.23 -4.27 -15.01
N ALA A 8 0.46 -3.01 -14.64
CA ALA A 8 1.28 -2.65 -13.48
C ALA A 8 0.49 -2.65 -12.15
N GLY A 9 -0.83 -2.37 -12.22
CA GLY A 9 -1.70 -2.39 -11.05
C GLY A 9 -1.98 -3.80 -10.54
N ALA A 10 -2.29 -4.76 -11.42
CA ALA A 10 -2.82 -6.07 -10.98
C ALA A 10 -1.89 -6.87 -10.01
N PRO A 11 -0.56 -6.98 -10.24
CA PRO A 11 0.33 -7.65 -9.29
C PRO A 11 0.52 -6.86 -7.99
N ALA A 12 0.57 -5.53 -8.08
CA ALA A 12 0.73 -4.66 -6.93
C ALA A 12 -0.52 -4.69 -6.04
N ASP A 13 -1.70 -4.62 -6.65
CA ASP A 13 -3.01 -4.67 -5.99
C ASP A 13 -3.22 -6.03 -5.30
N LEU A 14 -2.84 -7.12 -5.96
CA LEU A 14 -2.90 -8.46 -5.35
C LEU A 14 -1.99 -8.57 -4.12
N ALA A 15 -0.75 -8.09 -4.22
CA ALA A 15 0.18 -8.07 -3.09
C ALA A 15 -0.36 -7.18 -1.96
N TRP A 16 -0.91 -6.01 -2.29
CA TRP A 16 -1.53 -5.12 -1.32
C TRP A 16 -2.71 -5.77 -0.59
N LEU A 17 -3.59 -6.47 -1.31
CA LEU A 17 -4.72 -7.21 -0.72
C LEU A 17 -4.25 -8.32 0.22
N ARG A 18 -3.23 -9.09 -0.15
CA ARG A 18 -2.64 -10.12 0.73
C ARG A 18 -2.02 -9.51 1.98
N GLY A 19 -1.34 -8.37 1.84
CA GLY A 19 -0.78 -7.63 2.97
C GLY A 19 -1.87 -7.15 3.93
N MET A 20 -3.01 -6.67 3.39
CA MET A 20 -4.17 -6.26 4.18
C MET A 20 -4.81 -7.42 4.95
N ASP A 21 -5.00 -8.57 4.29
CA ASP A 21 -5.56 -9.76 4.91
C ASP A 21 -4.61 -10.27 6.03
N ALA A 22 -3.31 -10.36 5.76
CA ALA A 22 -2.30 -10.74 6.75
C ALA A 22 -2.24 -9.77 7.94
N TYR A 23 -2.27 -8.46 7.68
CA TYR A 23 -2.31 -7.42 8.71
C TYR A 23 -3.54 -7.57 9.62
N THR A 24 -4.71 -7.80 9.02
CA THR A 24 -5.99 -8.00 9.74
C THR A 24 -5.93 -9.25 10.63
N MET A 25 -5.25 -10.30 10.18
CA MET A 25 -5.05 -11.55 10.93
C MET A 25 -3.92 -11.46 11.98
N GLY A 26 -3.22 -10.32 12.10
CA GLY A 26 -2.07 -10.14 12.99
C GLY A 26 -0.79 -10.84 12.52
N ALA A 27 -0.75 -11.35 11.28
CA ALA A 27 0.40 -11.99 10.66
C ALA A 27 1.39 -10.93 10.12
N TYR A 28 1.95 -10.12 11.01
CA TYR A 28 2.76 -8.94 10.65
C TYR A 28 3.98 -9.24 9.75
N PRO A 29 4.75 -10.34 9.93
CA PRO A 29 5.86 -10.66 9.03
C PRO A 29 5.40 -10.90 7.59
N GLN A 30 4.29 -11.63 7.41
CA GLN A 30 3.71 -11.86 6.09
C GLN A 30 3.16 -10.56 5.49
N ALA A 31 2.51 -9.73 6.31
CA ALA A 31 2.01 -8.43 5.87
C ALA A 31 3.15 -7.54 5.35
N GLU A 32 4.31 -7.53 6.03
CA GLU A 32 5.49 -6.80 5.60
C GLU A 32 6.00 -7.27 4.23
N GLU A 33 6.12 -8.59 4.03
CA GLU A 33 6.56 -9.17 2.75
C GLU A 33 5.66 -8.75 1.59
N GLU A 34 4.35 -8.84 1.79
CA GLU A 34 3.33 -8.51 0.80
C GLU A 34 3.28 -7.00 0.52
N PHE A 35 3.35 -6.14 1.53
CA PHE A 35 3.45 -4.69 1.30
C PHE A 35 4.75 -4.30 0.62
N ARG A 36 5.87 -4.94 0.95
CA ARG A 36 7.14 -4.74 0.21
C ARG A 36 6.99 -5.18 -1.25
N ALA A 37 6.30 -6.28 -1.52
CA ALA A 37 6.02 -6.71 -2.89
C ALA A 37 5.17 -5.68 -3.64
N ALA A 38 4.11 -5.17 -3.01
CA ALA A 38 3.24 -4.14 -3.59
C ALA A 38 4.04 -2.89 -4.01
N VAL A 39 4.88 -2.35 -3.13
CA VAL A 39 5.69 -1.15 -3.46
C VAL A 39 6.90 -1.43 -4.37
N ARG A 40 7.31 -2.69 -4.52
CA ARG A 40 8.28 -3.09 -5.56
C ARG A 40 7.62 -3.11 -6.94
N PHE A 41 6.38 -3.58 -7.04
CA PHE A 41 5.62 -3.60 -8.29
C PHE A 41 5.14 -2.20 -8.69
N ASP A 42 4.60 -1.43 -7.74
CA ASP A 42 4.22 -0.04 -7.92
C ASP A 42 4.84 0.84 -6.82
N PRO A 43 6.02 1.42 -7.08
CA PRO A 43 6.66 2.34 -6.14
C PRO A 43 5.85 3.60 -5.84
N GLY A 44 4.85 3.93 -6.66
CA GLY A 44 3.92 5.04 -6.47
C GLY A 44 2.66 4.68 -5.67
N MET A 45 2.50 3.43 -5.24
CA MET A 45 1.34 2.98 -4.46
C MET A 45 1.42 3.50 -3.01
N ALA A 46 0.80 4.66 -2.78
CA ALA A 46 0.80 5.31 -1.47
C ALA A 46 0.18 4.44 -0.36
N ASP A 47 -0.86 3.64 -0.66
CA ASP A 47 -1.47 2.71 0.31
C ASP A 47 -0.56 1.51 0.66
N GLY A 48 0.39 1.13 -0.21
CA GLY A 48 1.39 0.11 0.10
C GLY A 48 2.45 0.64 1.07
N TRP A 49 2.88 1.88 0.88
CA TRP A 49 3.76 2.58 1.83
C TRP A 49 3.06 2.83 3.17
N LEU A 50 1.76 3.13 3.17
CA LEU A 50 0.97 3.23 4.40
C LEU A 50 0.98 1.91 5.20
N GLY A 51 0.88 0.76 4.52
CA GLY A 51 0.99 -0.56 5.15
C GLY A 51 2.35 -0.79 5.83
N LEU A 52 3.45 -0.46 5.16
CA LEU A 52 4.80 -0.53 5.74
C LEU A 52 4.97 0.42 6.93
N HIS A 53 4.46 1.64 6.82
CA HIS A 53 4.45 2.59 7.93
C HIS A 53 3.67 2.05 9.15
N ALA A 54 2.49 1.44 8.92
CA ALA A 54 1.69 0.83 10.00
C ALA A 54 2.42 -0.32 10.71
N LEU A 55 3.32 -1.02 10.01
CA LEU A 55 4.20 -2.04 10.55
C LEU A 55 5.50 -1.48 11.16
N ARG A 56 5.70 -0.16 11.15
CA ARG A 56 6.93 0.55 11.58
C ARG A 56 8.17 0.17 10.77
N ILE A 57 7.97 -0.22 9.51
CA ILE A 57 9.04 -0.58 8.58
C ILE A 57 9.43 0.66 7.77
N ASP A 58 10.70 1.05 7.88
CA ASP A 58 11.30 2.15 7.12
C ASP A 58 10.40 3.40 7.07
N THR A 59 9.99 3.87 8.26
CA THR A 59 8.95 4.89 8.42
C THR A 59 9.30 6.20 7.71
N THR A 60 10.57 6.59 7.67
CA THR A 60 11.03 7.77 6.93
C THR A 60 10.79 7.63 5.43
N THR A 61 11.19 6.52 4.83
CA THR A 61 10.95 6.27 3.39
C THR A 61 9.46 6.20 3.10
N ALA A 62 8.70 5.51 3.95
CA ALA A 62 7.26 5.41 3.79
C ALA A 62 6.57 6.79 3.79
N LEU A 63 6.91 7.66 4.76
CA LEU A 63 6.37 9.02 4.83
C LEU A 63 6.75 9.86 3.60
N LEU A 64 8.02 9.82 3.17
CA LEU A 64 8.48 10.55 1.99
C LEU A 64 7.75 10.08 0.72
N ARG A 65 7.53 8.77 0.58
CA ARG A 65 6.81 8.18 -0.55
C ARG A 65 5.32 8.51 -0.52
N MET A 66 4.68 8.44 0.64
CA MET A 66 3.29 8.86 0.83
C MET A 66 3.12 10.34 0.48
N TYR A 67 4.03 11.22 0.93
CA TYR A 67 3.98 12.65 0.60
C TYR A 67 4.18 12.90 -0.90
N ARG A 68 5.14 12.20 -1.53
CA ARG A 68 5.42 12.35 -2.96
C ARG A 68 4.28 11.87 -3.86
N HIS A 69 3.53 10.86 -3.43
CA HIS A 69 2.41 10.27 -4.16
C HIS A 69 1.07 10.52 -3.46
N ARG A 70 0.94 11.68 -2.82
CA ARG A 70 -0.25 12.06 -2.03
C ARG A 70 -1.53 12.13 -2.87
N ASP A 71 -1.41 12.36 -4.17
CA ASP A 71 -2.50 12.34 -5.14
C ASP A 71 -3.11 10.94 -5.34
N ARG A 72 -2.34 9.89 -5.05
CA ARG A 72 -2.75 8.48 -5.10
C ARG A 72 -3.06 7.89 -3.73
N PHE A 73 -3.04 8.71 -2.68
CA PHE A 73 -3.30 8.25 -1.31
C PHE A 73 -4.78 7.83 -1.16
N GLY A 74 -5.00 6.58 -0.77
CA GLY A 74 -6.35 6.01 -0.68
C GLY A 74 -6.90 5.42 -1.97
N GLU A 75 -6.15 5.46 -3.08
CA GLU A 75 -6.57 4.88 -4.37
C GLU A 75 -6.96 3.39 -4.22
N GLN A 76 -6.15 2.60 -3.51
CA GLN A 76 -6.37 1.16 -3.38
C GLN A 76 -7.47 0.84 -2.39
N ARG A 77 -7.56 1.62 -1.30
CA ARG A 77 -8.67 1.51 -0.35
C ARG A 77 -10.01 1.84 -1.02
N ALA A 78 -10.06 2.87 -1.85
CA ALA A 78 -11.25 3.24 -2.61
C ALA A 78 -11.60 2.18 -3.67
N ARG A 79 -10.61 1.74 -4.46
CA ARG A 79 -10.78 0.73 -5.52
C ARG A 79 -11.31 -0.60 -4.97
N HIS A 80 -10.76 -1.07 -3.85
CA HIS A 80 -11.09 -2.38 -3.27
C HIS A 80 -12.13 -2.33 -2.15
N ARG A 81 -12.67 -1.14 -1.82
CA ARG A 81 -13.63 -0.93 -0.72
C ARG A 81 -13.14 -1.51 0.61
N ARG A 82 -11.84 -1.38 0.87
CA ARG A 82 -11.20 -1.84 2.11
C ARG A 82 -10.90 -0.63 3.01
N THR A 83 -11.21 -0.76 4.29
CA THR A 83 -10.83 0.23 5.29
C THR A 83 -9.56 -0.22 6.00
N LEU A 84 -8.51 0.60 5.94
CA LEU A 84 -7.38 0.47 6.84
C LEU A 84 -7.62 1.49 7.95
N ASN A 85 -7.78 1.02 9.19
CA ASN A 85 -7.88 1.88 10.37
C ASN A 85 -6.57 2.65 10.53
N SER A 86 -6.41 3.76 9.82
CA SER A 86 -5.23 4.59 9.91
C SER A 86 -5.44 5.63 11.01
N TRP A 87 -4.81 5.38 12.17
CA TRP A 87 -4.60 6.40 13.21
C TRP A 87 -3.57 7.46 12.82
N TYR A 88 -2.91 7.28 11.67
CA TYR A 88 -1.93 8.20 11.14
C TYR A 88 -2.50 8.88 9.89
N TRP A 89 -3.16 10.01 10.12
CA TRP A 89 -3.37 11.04 9.12
C TRP A 89 -2.21 12.02 9.26
N LEU A 90 -1.46 12.25 8.17
CA LEU A 90 -0.78 13.51 8.00
C LEU A 90 -1.87 14.53 7.69
N GLY A 91 -2.08 15.43 8.66
CA GLY A 91 -3.08 16.51 8.76
C GLY A 91 -3.48 17.23 7.48
#